data_AF-A0A379FZY9-F1
#
_entry.id   AF-A0A379FZY9-F1
#
_cell.length_a   1.000
_cell.length_b   1.000
_cell.length_c   1.000
_cell.angle_alpha   90.00
_cell.angle_beta   90.00
_cell.angle_gamma   90.00
#
_symmetry.space_group_name_H-M   'P 1'
#
loop_
_entity.id
_entity.type
_entity.pdbx_description
1 polymer ?
#
loop_
_entity_poly.entity_id
_entity_poly.type
_entity_poly.pdbx_seq_one_letter_code
_entity_poly.pdbx_strand_id
1 'polypeptide(L)'
;MFIAGKLTKQLMCKIYILFFISVSYFGVIKNSQAAEMQVIGNVIKGTCVVSVDKMEVQFKPIFIPNVKEDINDKTFLKPFSLRYTCSEFDLSTGSAPYLMKVAASTGTSVDPSNKIYPTTNNTKAAFVLRKCDSSKANCNIVDINGGGVIPFQVTANASLESHFEVSVVQLGTSRPTPGELVAAVDITLLQP
;
A
#
# COMPACT_ATOMS: atom_id res chain seq x y z
N MET A 1 -90.14 10.53 31.38
CA MET A 1 -89.78 9.20 31.91
C MET A 1 -88.37 8.88 31.43
N PHE A 2 -87.41 8.92 32.36
CA PHE A 2 -85.96 8.90 32.14
C PHE A 2 -85.42 7.47 32.12
N ILE A 3 -85.27 6.82 30.96
CA ILE A 3 -84.43 5.61 30.82
C ILE A 3 -83.81 5.58 29.40
N ALA A 4 -82.88 6.50 29.12
CA ALA A 4 -82.05 6.40 27.90
C ALA A 4 -80.64 6.97 28.05
N GLY A 5 -80.30 7.58 29.21
CA GLY A 5 -79.05 8.32 29.39
C GLY A 5 -77.87 7.52 29.94
N LYS A 6 -78.05 6.26 30.34
CA LYS A 6 -76.98 5.47 30.99
C LYS A 6 -76.27 4.45 30.09
N LEU A 7 -76.84 4.07 28.95
CA LEU A 7 -76.21 3.06 28.06
C LEU A 7 -75.24 3.66 27.02
N THR A 8 -75.45 4.91 26.61
CA THR A 8 -74.69 5.57 25.54
C THR A 8 -73.33 6.11 26.00
N LYS A 9 -73.16 6.41 27.29
CA LYS A 9 -71.90 6.98 27.83
C LYS A 9 -70.75 5.97 27.91
N GLN A 10 -71.03 4.68 28.12
CA GLN A 10 -69.98 3.65 28.21
C GLN A 10 -69.46 3.19 26.84
N LEU A 11 -70.28 3.24 25.78
CA LEU A 11 -69.87 2.85 24.43
C LEU A 11 -68.96 3.90 23.77
N MET A 12 -69.27 5.19 23.97
CA MET A 12 -68.52 6.31 23.39
C MET A 12 -67.09 6.45 23.95
N CYS A 13 -66.87 6.04 25.21
CA CYS A 13 -65.56 6.14 25.87
C CYS A 13 -64.57 5.09 25.35
N LYS A 14 -65.05 3.87 25.02
CA LYS A 14 -64.20 2.80 24.47
C LYS A 14 -63.79 3.05 23.02
N ILE A 15 -64.65 3.70 22.23
CA ILE A 15 -64.35 4.04 20.82
C ILE A 15 -63.32 5.16 20.74
N TYR A 16 -63.35 6.14 21.65
CA TYR A 16 -62.36 7.23 21.68
C TYR A 16 -60.94 6.75 22.04
N ILE A 17 -60.81 5.78 22.94
CA ILE A 17 -59.50 5.21 23.33
C ILE A 17 -58.90 4.38 22.19
N LEU A 18 -59.72 3.61 21.45
CA LEU A 18 -59.27 2.86 20.28
C LEU A 18 -58.85 3.76 19.11
N PHE A 19 -59.52 4.91 18.93
CA PHE A 19 -59.14 5.87 17.88
C PHE A 19 -57.82 6.60 18.21
N PHE A 20 -57.59 6.97 19.48
CA PHE A 20 -56.35 7.64 19.90
C PHE A 20 -55.08 6.75 19.82
N ILE A 21 -55.23 5.44 19.99
CA ILE A 21 -54.11 4.49 19.85
C ILE A 21 -53.75 4.25 18.37
N SER A 22 -54.70 4.47 17.44
CA SER A 22 -54.45 4.29 16.00
C SER A 22 -53.73 5.47 15.32
N VAL A 23 -53.79 6.68 15.90
CA VAL A 23 -53.20 7.90 15.30
C VAL A 23 -51.73 8.12 15.73
N SER A 24 -51.25 7.41 16.75
CA SER A 24 -49.86 7.52 17.22
C SER A 24 -48.87 6.59 16.47
N TYR A 25 -49.35 5.83 15.48
CA TYR A 25 -48.52 5.02 14.57
C TYR A 25 -48.22 5.71 13.24
N PHE A 26 -48.33 7.04 13.15
CA PHE A 26 -47.62 7.78 12.10
C PHE A 26 -46.13 7.73 12.42
N GLY A 27 -45.52 6.63 12.00
CA GLY A 27 -44.09 6.41 12.03
C GLY A 27 -43.40 7.64 11.46
N VAL A 28 -42.51 8.21 12.27
CA VAL A 28 -41.55 9.20 11.81
C VAL A 28 -40.75 8.53 10.70
N ILE A 29 -41.11 8.79 9.44
CA ILE A 29 -40.27 8.43 8.31
C ILE A 29 -39.04 9.32 8.42
N LYS A 30 -38.03 8.83 9.13
CA LYS A 30 -36.68 9.41 9.10
C LYS A 30 -36.15 9.11 7.70
N ASN A 31 -36.43 9.99 6.75
CA ASN A 31 -35.77 9.96 5.45
C ASN A 31 -34.27 10.12 5.73
N SER A 32 -33.49 9.06 5.50
CA SER A 32 -32.04 9.21 5.37
C SER A 32 -31.82 10.02 4.11
N GLN A 33 -31.48 11.31 4.25
CA GLN A 33 -30.94 12.04 3.11
C GLN A 33 -29.66 11.32 2.72
N ALA A 34 -29.60 10.81 1.49
CA ALA A 34 -28.36 10.27 0.95
C ALA A 34 -27.31 11.38 1.04
N ALA A 35 -26.29 11.17 1.86
CA ALA A 35 -25.13 12.06 1.89
C ALA A 35 -24.51 11.98 0.50
N GLU A 36 -24.53 13.09 -0.23
CA GLU A 36 -23.97 13.19 -1.56
C GLU A 36 -22.47 12.89 -1.48
N MET A 37 -22.03 11.78 -2.07
CA MET A 37 -20.62 11.45 -2.17
C MET A 37 -20.05 12.16 -3.38
N GLN A 38 -19.39 13.30 -3.16
CA GLN A 38 -18.65 13.98 -4.22
C GLN A 38 -17.26 13.36 -4.35
N VAL A 39 -16.97 12.75 -5.51
CA VAL A 39 -15.62 12.30 -5.85
C VAL A 39 -14.90 13.46 -6.54
N ILE A 40 -14.09 14.18 -5.77
CA ILE A 40 -13.21 15.23 -6.29
C ILE A 40 -11.85 14.59 -6.54
N GLY A 41 -11.46 14.46 -7.81
CA GLY A 41 -10.14 13.96 -8.21
C GLY A 41 -9.50 14.90 -9.23
N ASN A 42 -8.20 15.13 -9.12
CA ASN A 42 -7.41 15.81 -10.14
C ASN A 42 -6.71 14.73 -10.98
N VAL A 43 -6.92 14.74 -12.30
CA VAL A 43 -6.28 13.79 -13.20
C VAL A 43 -4.94 14.36 -13.62
N ILE A 44 -3.86 13.74 -13.15
CA ILE A 44 -2.52 14.08 -13.62
C ILE A 44 -2.37 13.55 -15.05
N LYS A 45 -1.92 14.38 -15.97
CA LYS A 45 -1.50 13.90 -17.30
C LYS A 45 -0.01 13.58 -17.26
N GLY A 46 0.38 12.53 -17.97
CA GLY A 46 1.77 12.10 -18.08
C GLY A 46 1.96 10.63 -17.80
N THR A 47 3.06 10.08 -18.31
CA THR A 47 3.41 8.67 -18.14
C THR A 47 4.91 8.54 -17.89
N CYS A 48 5.28 7.53 -17.10
CA CYS A 48 6.67 7.15 -16.91
C CYS A 48 6.83 5.67 -17.26
N VAL A 49 7.86 5.34 -18.04
CA VAL A 49 8.14 3.98 -18.52
C VAL A 49 9.54 3.58 -18.10
N VAL A 50 9.67 2.40 -17.49
CA VAL A 50 10.98 1.83 -17.12
C VAL A 50 11.78 1.51 -18.37
N SER A 51 13.07 1.83 -18.39
CA SER A 51 13.92 1.69 -19.58
C SER A 51 14.37 0.25 -19.89
N VAL A 52 14.14 -0.70 -18.98
CA VAL A 52 14.55 -2.10 -19.09
C VAL A 52 13.47 -3.03 -18.55
N ASP A 53 13.29 -4.19 -19.19
CA ASP A 53 12.33 -5.20 -18.75
C ASP A 53 12.86 -6.03 -17.56
N LYS A 54 14.19 -6.17 -17.47
CA LYS A 54 14.86 -6.93 -16.40
C LYS A 54 16.17 -6.25 -15.99
N MET A 55 16.45 -6.25 -14.70
CA MET A 55 17.73 -5.84 -14.13
C MET A 55 18.22 -6.92 -13.16
N GLU A 56 19.50 -7.29 -13.27
CA GLU A 56 20.14 -8.25 -12.37
C GLU A 56 21.18 -7.56 -11.50
N VAL A 57 21.13 -7.79 -10.20
CA VAL A 57 22.12 -7.29 -9.24
C VAL A 57 22.90 -8.48 -8.70
N GLN A 58 24.13 -8.66 -9.19
CA GLN A 58 24.97 -9.81 -8.85
C GLN A 58 25.99 -9.44 -7.76
N PHE A 59 26.08 -10.30 -6.74
CA PHE A 59 27.09 -10.22 -5.70
C PHE A 59 28.30 -11.07 -6.09
N LYS A 60 29.50 -10.61 -5.71
CA LYS A 60 30.68 -11.49 -5.67
C LYS A 60 30.46 -12.53 -4.57
N PRO A 61 31.16 -13.68 -4.59
CA PRO A 61 31.09 -14.65 -3.51
C PRO A 61 31.25 -13.99 -2.12
N ILE A 62 30.33 -14.31 -1.22
CA ILE A 62 30.21 -13.69 0.11
C ILE A 62 30.81 -14.63 1.16
N PHE A 63 31.58 -14.06 2.10
CA PHE A 63 32.07 -14.82 3.24
C PHE A 63 30.99 -14.90 4.33
N ILE A 64 30.36 -16.06 4.43
CA ILE A 64 29.17 -16.33 5.25
C ILE A 64 29.29 -15.92 6.73
N PRO A 65 30.42 -16.17 7.42
CA PRO A 65 30.54 -15.77 8.84
C PRO A 65 30.35 -14.28 9.12
N ASN A 66 30.47 -13.42 8.11
CA ASN A 66 30.28 -11.98 8.25
C ASN A 66 28.84 -11.53 7.95
N VAL A 67 27.94 -12.43 7.53
CA VAL A 67 26.54 -12.13 7.29
C VAL A 67 25.82 -12.05 8.64
N LYS A 68 25.23 -10.89 8.94
CA LYS A 68 24.64 -10.59 10.26
C LYS A 68 23.11 -10.56 10.20
N GLU A 69 22.48 -10.75 11.35
CA GLU A 69 21.01 -10.70 11.49
C GLU A 69 20.44 -9.28 11.36
N ASP A 70 21.22 -8.27 11.77
CA ASP A 70 20.81 -6.87 11.73
C ASP A 70 20.38 -6.47 10.32
N ILE A 71 19.12 -6.07 10.21
CA ILE A 71 18.53 -5.63 8.95
C ILE A 71 19.26 -4.41 8.38
N ASN A 72 19.85 -3.57 9.23
CA ASN A 72 20.60 -2.38 8.85
C ASN A 72 22.04 -2.68 8.43
N ASP A 73 22.49 -3.94 8.50
CA ASP A 73 23.84 -4.31 8.09
C ASP A 73 24.06 -4.04 6.59
N LYS A 74 25.16 -3.33 6.32
CA LYS A 74 25.62 -2.94 4.98
C LYS A 74 26.96 -3.58 4.63
N THR A 75 27.39 -4.64 5.32
CA THR A 75 28.68 -5.31 5.07
C THR A 75 28.75 -5.85 3.64
N PHE A 76 27.65 -6.44 3.16
CA PHE A 76 27.51 -6.94 1.80
C PHE A 76 26.45 -6.15 1.07
N LEU A 77 26.81 -4.96 0.59
CA LEU A 77 25.93 -4.00 -0.07
C LEU A 77 26.23 -3.92 -1.57
N LYS A 78 25.19 -3.80 -2.39
CA LYS A 78 25.28 -3.47 -3.82
C LYS A 78 24.33 -2.34 -4.18
N PRO A 79 24.83 -1.17 -4.62
CA PRO A 79 23.99 -0.11 -5.17
C PRO A 79 23.57 -0.42 -6.61
N PHE A 80 22.41 0.06 -7.02
CA PHE A 80 21.96 0.05 -8.42
C PHE A 80 21.02 1.24 -8.71
N SER A 81 20.88 1.60 -10.00
CA SER A 81 19.99 2.67 -10.47
C SER A 81 18.95 2.10 -11.43
N LEU A 82 17.68 2.32 -11.16
CA LEU A 82 16.60 2.08 -12.10
C LEU A 82 16.40 3.31 -12.99
N ARG A 83 16.57 3.15 -14.30
CA ARG A 83 16.29 4.20 -15.29
C ARG A 83 14.85 4.13 -15.76
N TYR A 84 14.23 5.29 -15.90
CA TYR A 84 12.88 5.43 -16.45
C TYR A 84 12.76 6.76 -17.21
N THR A 85 11.88 6.81 -18.20
CA THR A 85 11.62 8.02 -18.98
C THR A 85 10.22 8.50 -18.72
N CYS A 86 10.07 9.79 -18.40
CA CYS A 86 8.78 10.43 -18.19
C CYS A 86 8.47 11.42 -19.31
N SER A 87 7.21 11.50 -19.71
CA SER A 87 6.73 12.40 -20.75
C SER A 87 5.31 12.89 -20.48
N GLU A 88 4.93 13.99 -21.12
CA GLU A 88 3.57 14.55 -21.14
C GLU A 88 3.03 15.03 -19.80
N PHE A 89 3.90 15.24 -18.80
CA PHE A 89 3.53 15.93 -17.57
C PHE A 89 3.40 17.44 -17.80
N ASP A 90 2.32 18.03 -17.27
CA ASP A 90 2.24 19.48 -17.09
C ASP A 90 3.05 19.87 -15.84
N LEU A 91 4.22 20.46 -16.09
CA LEU A 91 5.16 20.88 -15.05
C LEU A 91 5.19 22.41 -14.89
N SER A 92 4.22 23.13 -15.48
CA SER A 92 4.15 24.59 -15.43
C SER A 92 3.96 25.13 -14.00
N THR A 93 3.32 24.35 -13.13
CA THR A 93 3.08 24.67 -11.72
C THR A 93 4.04 23.99 -10.75
N GLY A 94 5.06 23.28 -11.24
CA GLY A 94 6.04 22.57 -10.42
C GLY A 94 6.20 21.09 -10.79
N SER A 95 6.41 20.23 -9.79
CA SER A 95 6.56 18.79 -9.98
C SER A 95 5.21 18.06 -9.94
N ALA A 96 5.13 16.93 -10.64
CA ALA A 96 3.95 16.06 -10.60
C ALA A 96 4.22 14.85 -9.68
N PRO A 97 3.30 14.50 -8.75
CA PRO A 97 3.46 13.32 -7.91
C PRO A 97 3.28 12.05 -8.74
N TYR A 98 4.07 11.04 -8.43
CA TYR A 98 4.00 9.72 -9.05
C TYR A 98 4.38 8.64 -8.04
N LEU A 99 3.98 7.40 -8.29
CA LEU A 99 4.21 6.29 -7.37
C LEU A 99 5.04 5.20 -8.05
N MET A 100 5.89 4.57 -7.26
CA MET A 100 6.55 3.33 -7.62
C MET A 100 6.11 2.24 -6.65
N LYS A 101 5.62 1.12 -7.15
CA LYS A 101 5.24 -0.03 -6.35
C LYS A 101 6.27 -1.14 -6.50
N VAL A 102 6.78 -1.61 -5.37
CA VAL A 102 7.68 -2.77 -5.30
C VAL A 102 6.93 -3.93 -4.65
N ALA A 103 6.87 -5.07 -5.33
CA ALA A 103 6.23 -6.28 -4.82
C ALA A 103 7.17 -7.47 -4.95
N ALA A 104 6.99 -8.49 -4.12
CA ALA A 104 7.69 -9.75 -4.29
C ALA A 104 7.24 -10.41 -5.61
N SER A 105 8.21 -10.83 -6.43
CA SER A 105 7.92 -11.55 -7.66
C SER A 105 7.65 -13.03 -7.38
N THR A 106 7.30 -13.78 -8.42
CA THR A 106 7.04 -15.21 -8.31
C THR A 106 8.24 -15.96 -7.75
N GLY A 107 7.99 -16.90 -6.83
CA GLY A 107 9.04 -17.69 -6.19
C GLY A 107 9.82 -16.96 -5.10
N THR A 108 9.47 -15.71 -4.78
CA THR A 108 10.06 -14.91 -3.71
C THR A 108 9.09 -14.73 -2.54
N SER A 109 9.62 -14.64 -1.33
CA SER A 109 8.89 -14.37 -0.10
C SER A 109 9.52 -13.21 0.65
N VAL A 110 8.70 -12.53 1.46
CA VAL A 110 9.13 -11.42 2.32
C VAL A 110 8.68 -11.74 3.73
N ASP A 111 9.60 -11.64 4.70
CA ASP A 111 9.26 -11.84 6.12
C ASP A 111 8.71 -10.54 6.73
N PRO A 112 8.16 -10.56 7.97
CA PRO A 112 7.64 -9.36 8.63
C PRO A 112 8.65 -8.22 8.80
N SER A 113 9.95 -8.49 8.69
CA SER A 113 11.01 -7.48 8.74
C SER A 113 11.40 -6.96 7.36
N ASN A 114 10.67 -7.22 6.28
CA ASN A 114 11.04 -6.83 4.91
C ASN A 114 12.33 -7.50 4.37
N LYS A 115 12.72 -8.66 4.92
CA LYS A 115 13.78 -9.50 4.35
C LYS A 115 13.21 -10.32 3.20
N ILE A 116 13.86 -10.24 2.04
CA ILE A 116 13.43 -10.82 0.76
C ILE A 116 14.25 -12.07 0.47
N TYR A 117 13.61 -13.21 0.22
CA TYR A 117 14.31 -14.49 0.02
C TYR A 117 13.53 -15.42 -0.92
N PRO A 118 14.17 -16.42 -1.57
CA PRO A 118 13.44 -17.41 -2.33
C PRO A 118 12.49 -18.20 -1.42
N THR A 119 11.30 -18.53 -1.91
CA THR A 119 10.33 -19.42 -1.24
C THR A 119 10.98 -20.72 -0.74
N THR A 120 11.93 -21.26 -1.52
CA THR A 120 12.76 -22.40 -1.13
C THR A 120 14.16 -21.90 -0.70
N ASN A 121 14.31 -21.55 0.58
CA ASN A 121 15.56 -20.98 1.10
C ASN A 121 16.35 -21.94 2.03
N ASN A 122 17.41 -22.51 1.47
CA ASN A 122 18.34 -23.36 2.20
C ASN A 122 19.50 -22.59 2.85
N THR A 123 19.84 -21.40 2.33
CA THR A 123 21.01 -20.62 2.79
C THR A 123 20.77 -19.92 4.12
N LYS A 124 19.52 -19.72 4.53
CA LYS A 124 19.15 -18.90 5.71
C LYS A 124 19.74 -17.48 5.64
N ALA A 125 19.93 -16.97 4.42
CA ALA A 125 20.23 -15.57 4.15
C ALA A 125 19.07 -14.94 3.38
N ALA A 126 19.01 -13.62 3.36
CA ALA A 126 18.00 -12.85 2.66
C ALA A 126 18.58 -11.51 2.17
N PHE A 127 17.85 -10.87 1.28
CA PHE A 127 18.14 -9.54 0.79
C PHE A 127 17.33 -8.49 1.54
N VAL A 128 17.89 -7.29 1.69
CA VAL A 128 17.18 -6.11 2.19
C VAL A 128 17.30 -5.01 1.14
N LEU A 129 16.16 -4.62 0.56
CA LEU A 129 16.10 -3.57 -0.45
C LEU A 129 15.86 -2.21 0.21
N ARG A 130 16.60 -1.20 -0.25
CA ARG A 130 16.48 0.19 0.19
C ARG A 130 16.32 1.13 -0.99
N LYS A 131 15.46 2.14 -0.84
CA LYS A 131 15.37 3.29 -1.75
C LYS A 131 16.26 4.39 -1.21
N CYS A 132 17.11 4.93 -2.07
CA CYS A 132 17.95 6.08 -1.74
C CYS A 132 17.37 7.38 -2.27
N ASP A 133 17.71 8.49 -1.64
CA ASP A 133 17.49 9.82 -2.19
C ASP A 133 18.37 10.08 -3.45
N SER A 134 18.19 11.25 -4.05
CA SER A 134 18.96 11.67 -5.24
C SER A 134 20.46 11.83 -4.95
N SER A 135 20.84 12.14 -3.71
CA SER A 135 22.25 12.24 -3.28
C SER A 135 22.91 10.88 -3.03
N LYS A 136 22.12 9.80 -2.98
CA LYS A 136 22.53 8.43 -2.63
C LYS A 136 23.06 8.30 -1.19
N ALA A 137 22.94 9.33 -0.35
CA ALA A 137 23.42 9.32 1.02
C ALA A 137 22.40 8.72 2.00
N ASN A 138 21.11 9.04 1.80
CA ASN A 138 20.05 8.59 2.68
C ASN A 138 19.25 7.47 2.01
N CYS A 139 19.36 6.25 2.54
CA CYS A 139 18.70 5.08 2.00
C CYS A 139 17.84 4.40 3.06
N ASN A 140 16.54 4.31 2.80
CA ASN A 140 15.55 3.73 3.71
C ASN A 140 15.06 2.39 3.18
N ILE A 141 14.77 1.45 4.09
CA ILE A 141 14.22 0.13 3.74
C ILE A 141 12.89 0.32 3.02
N VAL A 142 12.71 -0.41 1.91
CA VAL A 142 11.43 -0.44 1.18
C VAL A 142 10.47 -1.31 1.97
N ASP A 143 9.37 -0.73 2.44
CA ASP A 143 8.35 -1.44 3.21
C ASP A 143 7.39 -2.19 2.29
N ILE A 144 7.82 -3.36 1.79
CA ILE A 144 7.04 -4.23 0.91
C ILE A 144 5.81 -4.78 1.65
N ASN A 145 5.94 -5.10 2.93
CA ASN A 145 4.80 -5.56 3.75
C ASN A 145 3.75 -4.47 3.96
N GLY A 146 4.16 -3.21 4.07
CA GLY A 146 3.28 -2.04 4.08
C GLY A 146 2.70 -1.64 2.71
N GLY A 147 2.89 -2.47 1.68
CA GLY A 147 2.36 -2.26 0.33
C GLY A 147 3.40 -1.84 -0.71
N GLY A 148 4.64 -1.57 -0.30
CA GLY A 148 5.78 -1.33 -1.19
C GLY A 148 5.65 -0.06 -2.04
N VAL A 149 4.84 0.90 -1.62
CA VAL A 149 4.60 2.14 -2.36
C VAL A 149 5.63 3.20 -1.99
N ILE A 150 6.35 3.69 -2.98
CA ILE A 150 7.40 4.70 -2.88
C ILE A 150 6.94 5.92 -3.67
N PRO A 151 6.55 7.02 -3.01
CA PRO A 151 6.21 8.26 -3.70
C PRO A 151 7.47 8.95 -4.24
N PHE A 152 7.36 9.54 -5.42
CA PHE A 152 8.38 10.42 -5.97
C PHE A 152 7.76 11.55 -6.77
N GLN A 153 8.59 12.53 -7.12
CA GLN A 153 8.19 13.72 -7.87
C GLN A 153 8.83 13.69 -9.25
N VAL A 154 8.02 13.83 -10.30
CA VAL A 154 8.50 14.04 -11.67
C VAL A 154 8.78 15.52 -11.83
N THR A 155 10.05 15.87 -12.02
CA THR A 155 10.52 17.26 -12.14
C THR A 155 10.85 17.67 -13.58
N ALA A 156 10.90 16.70 -14.50
CA ALA A 156 11.16 16.95 -15.91
C ALA A 156 10.56 15.83 -16.78
N ASN A 157 10.11 16.19 -17.98
CA ASN A 157 9.81 15.26 -19.05
C ASN A 157 11.13 14.79 -19.70
N ALA A 158 11.82 13.87 -19.04
CA ALA A 158 13.16 13.43 -19.40
C ALA A 158 13.44 11.98 -18.96
N SER A 159 14.62 11.48 -19.30
CA SER A 159 15.19 10.28 -18.68
C SER A 159 15.65 10.62 -17.27
N LEU A 160 15.14 9.87 -16.29
CA LEU A 160 15.40 10.03 -14.87
C LEU A 160 15.92 8.72 -14.28
N GLU A 161 16.46 8.79 -13.06
CA GLU A 161 16.95 7.63 -12.33
C GLU A 161 16.39 7.58 -10.90
N SER A 162 16.11 6.37 -10.44
CA SER A 162 15.84 6.07 -9.03
C SER A 162 16.93 5.18 -8.48
N HIS A 163 17.57 5.62 -7.41
CA HIS A 163 18.68 4.90 -6.79
C HIS A 163 18.20 3.96 -5.68
N PHE A 164 18.82 2.79 -5.63
CA PHE A 164 18.54 1.73 -4.67
C PHE A 164 19.83 1.10 -4.16
N GLU A 165 19.71 0.43 -3.03
CA GLU A 165 20.73 -0.46 -2.50
C GLU A 165 20.09 -1.77 -2.07
N VAL A 166 20.81 -2.87 -2.29
CA VAL A 166 20.44 -4.18 -1.75
C VAL A 166 21.58 -4.69 -0.89
N SER A 167 21.28 -5.17 0.32
CA SER A 167 22.25 -5.86 1.18
C SER A 167 21.87 -7.31 1.45
N VAL A 168 22.86 -8.13 1.79
CA VAL A 168 22.67 -9.53 2.21
C VAL A 168 22.77 -9.62 3.73
N VAL A 169 21.74 -10.18 4.36
CA VAL A 169 21.60 -10.36 5.82
C VAL A 169 21.19 -11.79 6.16
N GLN A 170 21.31 -12.18 7.43
CA GLN A 170 20.85 -13.46 7.93
C GLN A 170 19.31 -13.46 8.06
N LEU A 171 18.69 -14.58 7.67
CA LEU A 171 17.25 -14.84 7.80
C LEU A 171 16.98 -15.68 9.06
N GLY A 172 16.16 -15.15 9.97
CA GLY A 172 15.89 -15.77 11.26
C GLY A 172 17.14 -15.89 12.15
N THR A 173 17.11 -16.82 13.10
CA THR A 173 18.13 -16.98 14.15
C THR A 173 19.19 -18.03 13.83
N SER A 174 19.01 -18.82 12.77
CA SER A 174 19.96 -19.85 12.36
C SER A 174 21.11 -19.25 11.56
N ARG A 175 22.33 -19.78 11.77
CA ARG A 175 23.51 -19.34 11.02
C ARG A 175 23.29 -19.59 9.52
N PRO A 176 23.67 -18.64 8.64
CA PRO A 176 23.60 -18.88 7.21
C PRO A 176 24.51 -20.03 6.78
N THR A 177 24.13 -20.70 5.70
CA THR A 177 24.85 -21.83 5.11
C THR A 177 25.20 -21.57 3.65
N PRO A 178 26.24 -22.22 3.09
CA PRO A 178 26.60 -22.06 1.69
C PRO A 178 25.51 -22.52 0.74
N GLY A 179 25.28 -21.75 -0.30
CA GLY A 179 24.34 -22.10 -1.36
C GLY A 179 23.96 -20.90 -2.20
N GLU A 180 23.10 -21.14 -3.19
CA GLU A 180 22.56 -20.11 -4.05
C GLU A 180 21.44 -19.34 -3.34
N LEU A 181 21.52 -18.01 -3.40
CA LEU A 181 20.49 -17.09 -2.89
C LEU A 181 20.02 -16.22 -4.07
N VAL A 182 18.84 -16.54 -4.59
CA VAL A 182 18.21 -15.82 -5.70
C VAL A 182 16.80 -15.42 -5.30
N ALA A 183 16.47 -14.16 -5.47
CA ALA A 183 15.14 -13.61 -5.23
C ALA A 183 14.86 -12.49 -6.23
N ALA A 184 13.60 -12.18 -6.45
CA ALA A 184 13.17 -11.17 -7.41
C ALA A 184 12.03 -10.32 -6.84
N VAL A 185 12.01 -9.05 -7.26
CA VAL A 185 10.92 -8.11 -6.98
C VAL A 185 10.44 -7.52 -8.29
N ASP A 186 9.15 -7.28 -8.38
CA ASP A 186 8.54 -6.56 -9.49
C ASP A 186 8.44 -5.08 -9.12
N ILE A 187 8.86 -4.21 -10.04
CA ILE A 187 8.75 -2.76 -9.89
C ILE A 187 7.77 -2.25 -10.92
N THR A 188 6.69 -1.61 -10.46
CA THR A 188 5.66 -1.01 -11.31
C THR A 188 5.59 0.49 -11.07
N LEU A 189 5.50 1.26 -12.15
CA LEU A 189 5.26 2.70 -12.13
C LEU A 189 3.75 2.94 -12.15
N LEU A 190 3.23 3.63 -11.14
CA LEU A 190 1.81 3.87 -10.93
C LEU A 190 1.52 5.37 -10.95
N GLN A 191 0.52 5.75 -11.73
CA GLN A 191 -0.07 7.07 -11.62
C GLN A 191 -0.96 7.11 -10.36
N PRO A 192 -0.83 8.13 -9.50
CA PRO A 192 -1.61 8.25 -8.27
C PRO A 192 -3.08 8.58 -8.53
#